data_AF-A0A8T6XIN2-F1
#
_entry.id   AF-A0A8T6XIN2-F1
#
_cell.length_a   1.000
_cell.length_b   1.000
_cell.length_c   1.000
_cell.angle_alpha   90.00
_cell.angle_beta   90.00
_cell.angle_gamma   90.00
#
_symmetry.space_group_name_H-M   'P 1'
#
loop_
_entity.id
_entity.type
_entity.pdbx_description
1 polymer ?
#
loop_
_entity_poly.entity_id
_entity_poly.type
_entity_poly.pdbx_seq_one_letter_code
_entity_poly.pdbx_strand_id
1 'polypeptide(L)'
;MRPVPLKIGIDISFAEWFPEIKYVFRTLLKIAGFPYHVALVKNNQDEPLDIFYGRAGRLNKAKMEIRSCGLSFGNVSHMEPDELLTKDGLSFISFPGLVNASFKRSEQNIEFINDIIFSSYWLLTGARESHYPRDRWDNLKLDDSFFLKHNLFLQPVVSQYG
;
A
#
# COMPACT_ATOMS: atom_id res chain seq x y z
N MET A 1 -28.45 -12.15 -1.35
CA MET A 1 -27.99 -11.50 -0.09
C MET A 1 -27.38 -10.16 -0.45
N ARG A 2 -27.63 -9.09 0.31
CA ARG A 2 -26.84 -7.85 0.16
C ARG A 2 -25.43 -8.11 0.72
N PRO A 3 -24.36 -7.78 0.00
CA PRO A 3 -23.01 -7.99 0.50
C PRO A 3 -22.78 -7.12 1.75
N VAL A 4 -22.23 -7.73 2.80
CA VAL A 4 -21.88 -7.03 4.05
C VAL A 4 -20.62 -6.20 3.77
N PRO A 5 -20.62 -4.87 4.04
CA PRO A 5 -19.44 -4.04 3.83
C PRO A 5 -18.27 -4.47 4.74
N LEU A 6 -17.07 -4.55 4.16
CA LEU A 6 -15.83 -4.76 4.91
C LEU A 6 -15.59 -3.59 5.87
N LYS A 7 -15.27 -3.89 7.12
CA LYS A 7 -14.90 -2.88 8.14
C LYS A 7 -13.39 -2.68 8.15
N ILE A 8 -12.95 -1.46 7.84
CA ILE A 8 -11.53 -1.12 7.71
C ILE A 8 -11.19 -0.04 8.73
N GLY A 9 -10.26 -0.37 9.63
CA GLY A 9 -9.71 0.55 10.60
C GLY A 9 -8.34 1.05 10.18
N ILE A 10 -8.16 2.36 10.17
CA ILE A 10 -6.85 3.03 10.00
C ILE A 10 -6.43 3.56 11.36
N ASP A 11 -5.23 3.21 11.81
CA ASP A 11 -4.67 3.73 13.06
C ASP A 11 -4.70 5.27 13.07
N ILE A 12 -5.23 5.85 14.15
CA ILE A 12 -5.40 7.29 14.34
C ILE A 12 -4.10 8.09 14.18
N SER A 13 -2.95 7.46 14.39
CA SER A 13 -1.63 8.08 14.14
C SER A 13 -1.41 8.47 12.67
N PHE A 14 -2.24 7.95 11.74
CA PHE A 14 -2.24 8.30 10.33
C PHE A 14 -3.38 9.25 9.92
N ALA A 15 -3.98 9.98 10.87
CA ALA A 15 -5.07 10.91 10.57
C ALA A 15 -4.73 11.94 9.48
N GLU A 16 -3.47 12.42 9.45
CA GLU A 16 -2.97 13.34 8.43
C GLU A 16 -3.05 12.73 7.01
N TRP A 17 -2.72 11.45 6.88
CA TRP A 17 -2.66 10.71 5.60
C TRP A 17 -3.93 9.91 5.30
N PHE A 18 -5.00 10.15 6.08
CA PHE A 18 -6.25 9.45 5.93
C PHE A 18 -6.85 9.56 4.51
N PRO A 19 -6.82 10.72 3.82
CA PRO A 19 -7.32 10.83 2.45
C PRO A 19 -6.60 9.90 1.47
N GLU A 20 -5.28 9.81 1.53
CA GLU A 20 -4.42 9.00 0.66
C GLU A 20 -4.65 7.52 0.91
N ILE A 21 -4.61 7.11 2.19
CA ILE A 21 -4.86 5.72 2.60
C ILE A 21 -6.27 5.30 2.18
N LYS A 22 -7.27 6.15 2.43
CA LYS A 22 -8.66 5.90 2.02
C LYS A 22 -8.82 5.84 0.51
N TYR A 23 -8.08 6.65 -0.25
CA TYR A 23 -8.06 6.62 -1.70
C TYR A 23 -7.57 5.26 -2.22
N VAL A 24 -6.50 4.73 -1.64
CA VAL A 24 -5.96 3.41 -2.00
C VAL A 24 -6.98 2.32 -1.71
N PHE A 25 -7.49 2.23 -0.48
CA PHE A 25 -8.50 1.22 -0.12
C PHE A 25 -9.72 1.31 -1.02
N ARG A 26 -10.22 2.52 -1.27
CA ARG A 26 -11.33 2.74 -2.20
C ARG A 26 -11.04 2.17 -3.57
N THR A 27 -9.85 2.41 -4.11
CA THR A 27 -9.49 1.99 -5.46
C THR A 27 -9.38 0.47 -5.54
N LEU A 28 -8.62 -0.14 -4.62
CA LEU A 28 -8.43 -1.59 -4.57
C LEU A 28 -9.75 -2.34 -4.38
N LEU A 29 -10.59 -1.90 -3.43
CA LEU A 29 -11.84 -2.59 -3.10
C LEU A 29 -12.93 -2.39 -4.14
N LYS A 30 -12.95 -1.23 -4.82
CA LYS A 30 -13.83 -1.01 -5.97
C LYS A 30 -13.47 -1.96 -7.12
N ILE A 31 -12.18 -2.10 -7.44
CA ILE A 31 -11.70 -3.04 -8.47
C ILE A 31 -12.08 -4.48 -8.10
N ALA A 32 -11.91 -4.85 -6.84
CA ALA A 32 -12.25 -6.17 -6.34
C ALA A 32 -13.76 -6.41 -6.12
N GLY A 33 -14.61 -5.39 -6.32
CA GLY A 33 -16.07 -5.52 -6.20
C GLY A 33 -16.59 -5.65 -4.76
N PHE A 34 -15.82 -5.24 -3.75
CA PHE A 34 -16.24 -5.33 -2.35
C PHE A 34 -16.83 -4.00 -1.85
N PRO A 35 -18.01 -4.00 -1.20
CA PRO A 35 -18.45 -2.85 -0.42
C PRO A 35 -17.58 -2.70 0.83
N TYR A 36 -17.37 -1.47 1.29
CA TYR A 36 -16.47 -1.20 2.41
C TYR A 36 -16.86 0.06 3.20
N HIS A 37 -16.41 0.10 4.46
CA HIS A 37 -16.44 1.25 5.33
C HIS A 37 -15.05 1.47 5.94
N VAL A 38 -14.54 2.70 5.85
CA VAL A 38 -13.21 3.07 6.35
C VAL A 38 -13.35 4.12 7.43
N ALA A 39 -12.73 3.87 8.59
CA ALA A 39 -12.73 4.78 9.72
C ALA A 39 -11.33 4.88 10.37
N LEU A 40 -11.06 6.02 11.02
CA LEU A 40 -9.92 6.15 11.92
C LEU A 40 -10.26 5.46 13.24
N VAL A 41 -9.35 4.65 13.75
CA VAL A 41 -9.52 3.85 14.98
C VAL A 41 -8.33 4.03 15.90
N LYS A 42 -8.56 3.93 17.21
CA LYS A 42 -7.46 3.86 18.18
C LYS A 42 -6.93 2.42 18.25
N ASN A 43 -5.65 2.27 18.56
CA ASN A 43 -5.10 0.95 18.91
C ASN A 43 -5.81 0.44 20.18
N ASN A 44 -6.25 -0.83 20.17
CA ASN A 44 -7.08 -1.48 21.21
C ASN A 44 -8.58 -1.15 21.17
N GLN A 45 -9.15 -0.91 19.98
CA GLN A 45 -10.60 -0.80 19.89
C GLN A 45 -11.23 -2.21 19.94
N ASP A 46 -12.27 -2.38 20.76
CA ASP A 46 -12.97 -3.66 20.93
C ASP A 46 -13.85 -4.04 19.72
N GLU A 47 -14.10 -3.11 18.80
CA GLU A 47 -14.92 -3.40 17.63
C GLU A 47 -14.18 -4.33 16.65
N PRO A 48 -14.81 -5.43 16.19
CA PRO A 48 -14.20 -6.31 15.21
C PRO A 48 -14.05 -5.62 13.86
N LEU A 49 -12.82 -5.60 13.35
CA LEU A 49 -12.47 -5.12 12.02
C LEU A 49 -12.20 -6.30 11.08
N ASP A 50 -12.48 -6.15 9.79
CA ASP A 50 -12.04 -7.12 8.79
C ASP A 50 -10.58 -6.83 8.38
N ILE A 51 -10.23 -5.55 8.22
CA ILE A 51 -8.88 -5.10 7.85
C ILE A 51 -8.44 -3.98 8.81
N PHE A 52 -7.21 -4.07 9.31
CA PHE A 52 -6.56 -3.01 10.06
C PHE A 52 -5.29 -2.55 9.33
N TYR A 53 -5.10 -1.24 9.21
CA TYR A 53 -3.89 -0.62 8.68
C TYR A 53 -3.26 0.29 9.74
N GLY A 54 -2.02 -0.02 10.14
CA GLY A 54 -1.36 0.72 11.21
C GLY A 54 0.06 0.24 11.52
N ARG A 55 0.69 0.82 12.54
CA ARG A 55 2.02 0.37 12.99
C ARG A 55 1.92 -1.00 13.67
N ALA A 56 2.99 -1.80 13.56
CA ALA A 56 3.03 -3.13 14.16
C ALA A 56 2.83 -3.09 15.68
N GLY A 57 1.82 -3.81 16.17
CA GLY A 57 1.49 -3.93 17.58
C GLY A 57 0.13 -4.61 17.69
N ARG A 58 0.12 -5.86 18.17
CA ARG A 58 -1.03 -6.79 18.22
C ARG A 58 -2.18 -6.27 19.09
N LEU A 59 -2.90 -5.25 18.64
CA LEU A 59 -3.86 -4.54 19.48
C LEU A 59 -5.27 -4.52 18.88
N ASN A 60 -5.47 -4.98 17.63
CA ASN A 60 -6.80 -5.07 17.04
C ASN A 60 -7.11 -6.51 16.62
N LYS A 61 -8.30 -7.01 16.95
CA LYS A 61 -8.78 -8.37 16.61
C LYS A 61 -9.16 -8.47 15.11
N ALA A 62 -8.38 -7.85 14.23
CA ALA A 62 -8.68 -7.81 12.81
C ALA A 62 -8.31 -9.14 12.14
N LYS A 63 -9.13 -9.59 11.19
CA LYS A 63 -8.83 -10.79 10.39
C LYS A 63 -7.62 -10.58 9.48
N MET A 64 -7.41 -9.35 9.04
CA MET A 64 -6.27 -8.94 8.22
C MET A 64 -5.61 -7.71 8.83
N GLU A 65 -4.30 -7.77 9.00
CA GLU A 65 -3.47 -6.64 9.42
C GLU A 65 -2.50 -6.28 8.31
N ILE A 66 -2.43 -5.00 7.98
CA ILE A 66 -1.46 -4.44 7.03
C ILE A 66 -0.56 -3.49 7.81
N ARG A 67 0.73 -3.84 7.87
CA ARG A 67 1.71 -3.04 8.57
C ARG A 67 2.07 -1.81 7.75
N SER A 68 1.89 -0.64 8.35
CA SER A 68 2.43 0.59 7.80
C SER A 68 3.94 0.69 8.04
N CYS A 69 4.65 1.22 7.04
CA CYS A 69 6.04 1.62 7.14
C CYS A 69 6.25 2.86 8.04
N GLY A 70 5.18 3.63 8.30
CA GLY A 70 5.24 4.84 9.12
C GLY A 70 5.85 6.06 8.41
N LEU A 71 6.19 5.96 7.12
CA LEU A 71 6.70 7.06 6.32
C LEU A 71 5.58 8.03 5.91
N SER A 72 5.94 9.30 5.69
CA SER A 72 5.03 10.36 5.25
C SER A 72 4.78 10.27 3.74
N PHE A 73 3.53 10.19 3.30
CA PHE A 73 3.18 10.08 1.88
C PHE A 73 3.70 11.28 1.07
N GLY A 74 3.75 12.47 1.67
CA GLY A 74 4.36 13.64 1.06
C GLY A 74 5.87 13.52 0.89
N ASN A 75 6.57 13.04 1.93
CA ASN A 75 8.03 13.01 1.93
C ASN A 75 8.64 11.90 1.09
N VAL A 76 7.94 10.79 0.83
CA VAL A 76 8.52 9.65 0.11
C VAL A 76 7.89 9.41 -1.27
N SER A 77 6.93 10.25 -1.66
CA SER A 77 6.39 10.30 -3.03
C SER A 77 7.46 10.44 -4.12
N HIS A 78 8.60 11.07 -3.80
CA HIS A 78 9.69 11.34 -4.74
C HIS A 78 10.80 10.28 -4.76
N MET A 79 10.73 9.26 -3.89
CA MET A 79 11.75 8.21 -3.82
C MET A 79 11.39 7.02 -4.71
N GLU A 80 12.40 6.39 -5.31
CA GLU A 80 12.22 5.15 -6.09
C GLU A 80 12.05 3.94 -5.16
N PRO A 81 11.31 2.89 -5.58
CA PRO A 81 11.14 1.67 -4.80
C PRO A 81 12.46 0.98 -4.41
N ASP A 82 13.46 0.97 -5.30
CA ASP A 82 14.80 0.43 -4.99
C ASP A 82 15.48 1.19 -3.85
N GLU A 83 15.30 2.51 -3.79
CA GLU A 83 15.86 3.32 -2.70
C GLU A 83 15.14 3.07 -1.38
N LEU A 84 13.81 2.97 -1.40
CA LEU A 84 13.00 2.68 -0.22
C LEU A 84 13.27 1.27 0.33
N LEU A 85 13.51 0.29 -0.55
CA LEU A 85 13.93 -1.04 -0.14
C LEU A 85 15.32 -1.01 0.50
N THR A 86 16.29 -0.34 -0.15
CA THR A 86 17.70 -0.37 0.28
C THR A 86 17.95 0.48 1.52
N LYS A 87 17.29 1.63 1.66
CA LYS A 87 17.49 2.56 2.78
C LYS A 87 16.62 2.21 3.99
N ASP A 88 15.37 1.83 3.76
CA ASP A 88 14.36 1.71 4.83
C ASP A 88 13.88 0.27 5.05
N GLY A 89 14.44 -0.70 4.31
CA GLY A 89 14.06 -2.12 4.42
C GLY A 89 12.62 -2.39 4.00
N LEU A 90 12.01 -1.48 3.23
CA LEU A 90 10.61 -1.60 2.83
C LEU A 90 10.46 -2.51 1.62
N SER A 91 9.98 -3.72 1.86
CA SER A 91 9.53 -4.59 0.79
C SER A 91 8.32 -3.99 0.09
N PHE A 92 8.52 -3.44 -1.10
CA PHE A 92 7.44 -3.05 -1.99
C PHE A 92 6.67 -4.28 -2.49
N ILE A 93 5.51 -4.05 -3.11
CA ILE A 93 4.80 -5.06 -3.90
C ILE A 93 5.81 -5.76 -4.82
N SER A 94 5.76 -7.09 -4.89
CA SER A 94 6.81 -7.94 -5.50
C SER A 94 7.11 -7.53 -6.95
N PHE A 95 8.17 -6.75 -7.14
CA PHE A 95 8.73 -6.44 -8.45
C PHE A 95 9.79 -7.49 -8.82
N PRO A 96 10.02 -7.76 -10.11
CA PRO A 96 10.95 -8.82 -10.51
C PRO A 96 12.36 -8.50 -10.00
N GLY A 97 12.97 -9.47 -9.31
CA GLY A 97 14.28 -9.29 -8.67
C GLY A 97 14.23 -8.80 -7.22
N LEU A 98 13.07 -8.45 -6.68
CA LEU A 98 12.89 -8.13 -5.26
C LEU A 98 12.43 -9.36 -4.47
N VAL A 99 12.91 -9.49 -3.23
CA VAL A 99 12.45 -10.54 -2.30
C VAL A 99 10.96 -10.34 -2.05
N ASN A 100 10.17 -11.40 -2.27
CA ASN A 100 8.73 -11.39 -1.98
C ASN A 100 8.50 -10.88 -0.55
N ALA A 101 7.64 -9.88 -0.41
CA ALA A 101 7.16 -9.47 0.90
C ALA A 101 6.46 -10.67 1.56
N SER A 102 6.94 -11.10 2.72
CA SER A 102 6.33 -12.22 3.44
C SER A 102 5.08 -11.76 4.16
N PHE A 103 4.05 -12.60 4.17
CA PHE A 103 2.93 -12.46 5.10
C PHE A 103 3.05 -13.54 6.17
N LYS A 104 2.53 -13.24 7.37
CA LYS A 104 2.36 -14.22 8.43
C LYS A 104 0.90 -14.64 8.46
N ARG A 105 0.64 -15.94 8.47
CA ARG A 105 -0.72 -16.48 8.59
C ARG A 105 -0.83 -17.24 9.90
N SER A 106 -1.84 -16.90 10.70
CA SER A 106 -2.32 -17.71 11.82
C SER A 106 -3.65 -18.37 11.44
N GLU A 107 -4.19 -19.21 12.32
CA GLU A 107 -5.49 -19.85 12.09
C GLU A 107 -6.64 -18.84 11.94
N GLN A 108 -6.52 -17.65 12.53
CA GLN A 108 -7.58 -16.66 12.60
C GLN A 108 -7.29 -15.39 11.79
N ASN A 109 -6.00 -15.05 11.61
CA ASN A 109 -5.60 -13.76 11.06
C ASN A 109 -4.48 -13.89 10.00
N ILE A 110 -4.42 -12.92 9.10
CA ILE A 110 -3.34 -12.72 8.13
C ILE A 110 -2.66 -11.38 8.42
N GLU A 111 -1.34 -11.36 8.56
CA GLU A 111 -0.53 -10.16 8.75
C GLU A 111 0.38 -9.95 7.55
N PHE A 112 0.17 -8.84 6.82
CA PHE A 112 1.10 -8.34 5.82
C PHE A 112 2.15 -7.48 6.54
N ILE A 113 3.42 -7.92 6.51
CA ILE A 113 4.50 -7.18 7.18
C ILE A 113 5.00 -5.98 6.37
N ASN A 114 4.49 -5.81 5.15
CA ASN A 114 4.83 -4.75 4.24
C ASN A 114 3.68 -3.76 4.05
N ASP A 115 4.07 -2.53 3.71
CA ASP A 115 3.11 -1.45 3.48
C ASP A 115 2.57 -1.49 2.05
N ILE A 116 1.67 -2.44 1.79
CA ILE A 116 1.00 -2.58 0.50
C ILE A 116 0.15 -1.36 0.16
N ILE A 117 -0.32 -0.61 1.16
CA ILE A 117 -1.14 0.59 0.95
C ILE A 117 -0.28 1.72 0.41
N PHE A 118 0.86 1.99 1.06
CA PHE A 118 1.82 2.97 0.57
C PHE A 118 2.32 2.61 -0.82
N SER A 119 2.69 1.35 -1.03
CA SER A 119 3.17 0.85 -2.33
C SER A 119 2.11 1.06 -3.43
N SER A 120 0.85 0.76 -3.12
CA SER A 120 -0.27 0.96 -4.04
C SER A 120 -0.52 2.45 -4.30
N TYR A 121 -0.44 3.32 -3.29
CA TYR A 121 -0.58 4.76 -3.49
C TYR A 121 0.44 5.30 -4.49
N TRP A 122 1.71 4.93 -4.30
CA TRP A 122 2.80 5.35 -5.18
C TRP A 122 2.51 4.98 -6.64
N LEU A 123 2.10 3.72 -6.87
CA LEU A 123 1.74 3.23 -8.20
C LEU A 123 0.49 3.90 -8.78
N LEU A 124 -0.57 4.02 -7.98
CA LEU A 124 -1.87 4.52 -8.43
C LEU A 124 -1.87 6.01 -8.74
N THR A 125 -0.98 6.78 -8.12
CA THR A 125 -0.94 8.25 -8.26
C THR A 125 0.20 8.73 -9.15
N GLY A 126 1.11 7.84 -9.56
CA GLY A 126 2.33 8.27 -10.26
C GLY A 126 3.11 9.28 -9.43
N ALA A 127 3.16 9.12 -8.11
CA ALA A 127 3.66 10.15 -7.18
C ALA A 127 5.08 10.65 -7.55
N ARG A 128 5.88 9.79 -8.19
CA ARG A 128 7.23 10.06 -8.67
C ARG A 128 7.29 10.83 -9.99
N GLU A 129 6.23 10.83 -10.79
CA GLU A 129 6.21 11.35 -12.16
C GLU A 129 6.60 12.82 -12.24
N SER A 130 6.15 13.64 -11.28
CA SER A 130 6.46 15.08 -11.23
C SER A 130 7.97 15.37 -11.10
N HIS A 131 8.74 14.39 -10.64
CA HIS A 131 10.17 14.50 -10.40
C HIS A 131 11.00 13.81 -11.49
N TYR A 132 10.39 13.24 -12.54
CA TYR A 132 11.16 12.71 -13.66
C TYR A 132 11.67 13.85 -14.54
N PRO A 133 12.89 13.69 -15.11
CA PRO A 133 13.45 14.70 -15.98
C PRO A 133 12.56 14.89 -17.21
N ARG A 134 12.53 16.13 -17.70
CA ARG A 134 11.79 16.51 -18.90
C ARG A 134 12.75 16.89 -20.01
N ASP A 135 12.35 16.67 -21.25
CA ASP A 135 13.11 17.18 -22.40
C ASP A 135 12.82 18.67 -22.66
N ARG A 136 13.44 19.22 -23.71
CA ARG A 136 13.26 20.63 -24.09
C ARG A 136 11.86 20.96 -24.63
N TRP A 137 11.04 19.96 -24.87
CA TRP A 137 9.66 20.06 -25.35
C TRP A 137 8.64 19.71 -24.26
N ASP A 138 9.08 19.64 -23.01
CA ASP A 138 8.27 19.29 -21.84
C ASP A 138 7.75 17.84 -21.82
N ASN A 139 8.31 16.95 -22.65
CA ASN A 139 7.98 15.53 -22.57
C ASN A 139 8.67 14.89 -21.37
N LEU A 140 7.93 14.04 -20.66
CA LEU A 140 8.46 13.26 -19.55
C LEU A 140 9.41 12.17 -20.07
N LYS A 141 10.65 12.15 -19.59
CA LYS A 141 11.61 11.10 -19.93
C LYS A 141 11.40 9.92 -18.97
N LEU A 142 10.78 8.87 -19.50
CA LEU A 142 10.45 7.67 -18.74
C LEU A 142 11.46 6.53 -18.91
N ASP A 143 12.41 6.65 -19.83
CA ASP A 143 13.35 5.56 -20.19
C ASP A 143 14.13 5.03 -18.97
N ASP A 144 14.47 5.92 -18.03
CA ASP A 144 15.16 5.57 -16.77
C ASP A 144 14.21 5.34 -15.58
N SER A 145 12.89 5.41 -15.81
CA SER A 145 11.91 5.16 -14.75
C SER A 145 12.01 3.73 -14.25
N PHE A 146 11.76 3.53 -12.95
CA PHE A 146 11.70 2.19 -12.35
C PHE A 146 10.73 1.27 -13.08
N PHE A 147 9.62 1.81 -13.56
CA PHE A 147 8.58 1.08 -14.29
C PHE A 147 9.05 0.49 -15.62
N LEU A 148 9.75 1.28 -16.45
CA LEU A 148 10.29 0.79 -17.71
C LEU A 148 11.55 -0.04 -17.51
N LYS A 149 12.46 0.37 -16.61
CA LYS A 149 13.71 -0.32 -16.30
C LYS A 149 13.49 -1.78 -15.86
N HIS A 150 12.43 -2.02 -15.07
CA HIS A 150 12.08 -3.35 -14.57
C HIS A 150 10.97 -4.03 -15.38
N ASN A 151 10.60 -3.49 -16.56
CA ASN A 151 9.58 -4.04 -17.45
C ASN A 151 8.23 -4.31 -16.76
N LEU A 152 7.84 -3.47 -15.80
CA LEU A 152 6.65 -3.72 -14.97
C LEU A 152 5.35 -3.67 -15.77
N PHE A 153 5.30 -2.91 -16.87
CA PHE A 153 4.17 -2.91 -17.81
C PHE A 153 3.92 -4.27 -18.47
N LEU A 154 4.91 -5.15 -18.50
CA LEU A 154 4.79 -6.50 -19.05
C LEU A 154 4.39 -7.53 -17.98
N GLN A 155 4.27 -7.12 -16.71
CA GLN A 155 4.02 -8.03 -15.61
C GLN A 155 2.59 -7.88 -15.06
N PRO A 156 1.79 -8.97 -15.04
CA PRO A 156 0.48 -8.91 -14.43
C PRO A 156 0.60 -8.80 -12.90
N VAL A 157 0.19 -7.64 -12.36
CA VAL A 157 0.18 -7.31 -10.92
C VAL A 157 -0.56 -8.38 -10.09
N VAL A 158 -1.54 -9.05 -10.70
CA VAL A 158 -2.45 -10.00 -10.03
C VAL A 158 -1.77 -11.34 -9.64
N SER A 159 -0.60 -11.65 -10.18
CA SER A 159 0.08 -12.95 -9.95
C SER A 159 1.05 -12.95 -8.75
N GLN A 160 1.15 -11.86 -8.01
CA GLN A 160 2.23 -11.63 -7.05
C GLN A 160 1.88 -12.02 -5.60
N TYR A 161 0.61 -12.28 -5.33
CA TYR A 161 0.11 -12.79 -4.05
C TYR A 161 -0.66 -14.09 -4.31
N GLY A 162 0.05 -15.12 -4.77
CA GLY A 162 -0.47 -16.49 -4.85
C GLY A 162 -0.77 -17.05 -3.47
#